data_AF-A0A9N9J6C7-F1
#
_entry.id   AF-A0A9N9J6C7-F1
#
_cell.length_a   1.000
_cell.length_b   1.000
_cell.length_c   1.000
_cell.angle_alpha   90.00
_cell.angle_beta   90.00
_cell.angle_gamma   90.00
#
_symmetry.space_group_name_H-M   'P 1'
#
loop_
_entity.id
_entity.type
_entity.pdbx_description
1 polymer ?
#
loop_
_entity_poly.entity_id
_entity_poly.type
_entity_poly.pdbx_seq_one_letter_code
_entity_poly.pdbx_strand_id
1 'polypeptide(L)' 'VSGLQLMSFSQTGTKYVKIKVDIYTNYSKRLSVFEVQNFYAIVEYYLVYEFEESKVMLAYVQWTSPVKEDSTGERHLVG' A
#
# COMPACT_ATOMS: atom_id res chain seq x y z
N VAL A 1 -11.11 32.54 -5.57
CA VAL A 1 -11.70 31.21 -5.89
C VAL A 1 -10.57 30.37 -6.47
N SER A 2 -9.85 29.62 -5.63
CA SER A 2 -8.83 28.69 -6.12
C SER A 2 -9.58 27.54 -6.80
N GLY A 3 -9.37 27.40 -8.10
CA GLY A 3 -10.01 26.38 -8.91
C GLY A 3 -9.46 25.00 -8.56
N LEU A 4 -10.35 24.04 -8.36
CA LEU A 4 -10.00 22.63 -8.26
C LEU A 4 -9.38 22.21 -9.60
N GLN A 5 -8.05 22.16 -9.69
CA GLN A 5 -7.36 21.73 -10.91
C GLN A 5 -7.20 20.20 -10.85
N LEU A 6 -8.04 19.50 -11.62
CA LEU A 6 -7.99 18.06 -11.76
C LEU A 6 -6.89 17.68 -12.77
N MET A 7 -5.92 16.87 -12.35
CA MET A 7 -5.00 16.20 -13.27
C MET A 7 -5.27 14.70 -13.18
N SER A 8 -5.83 14.13 -14.25
CA SER A 8 -6.01 12.68 -14.38
C SER A 8 -4.81 12.09 -15.10
N PHE A 9 -4.19 11.11 -14.47
CA PHE A 9 -3.21 10.22 -15.09
C PHE A 9 -3.43 8.84 -14.51
N SER A 10 -3.42 7.82 -15.38
CA SER A 10 -3.48 6.43 -14.99
C SER A 10 -2.07 5.86 -15.13
N GLN A 11 -1.45 5.52 -14.00
CA GLN A 11 -0.20 4.77 -13.98
C GLN A 11 -0.37 3.57 -13.06
N THR A 12 -0.06 2.39 -13.58
CA THR A 12 -0.04 1.14 -12.82
C THR A 12 1.40 0.70 -12.62
N GLY A 13 1.74 0.28 -11.40
CA GLY A 13 3.06 -0.28 -11.14
C GLY A 13 3.09 -1.17 -9.91
N THR A 14 3.96 -2.18 -9.94
CA THR A 14 4.27 -3.01 -8.77
C THR A 14 5.24 -2.26 -7.86
N LYS A 15 4.91 -2.18 -6.58
CA LYS A 15 5.70 -1.51 -5.54
C LYS A 15 6.00 -2.48 -4.41
N TYR A 16 7.20 -2.40 -3.85
CA TYR A 16 7.55 -3.09 -2.61
C TYR A 16 7.20 -2.19 -1.43
N VAL A 17 6.41 -2.72 -0.49
CA VAL A 17 5.83 -1.94 0.62
C VAL A 17 5.98 -2.68 1.94
N LYS A 18 6.20 -1.93 3.02
CA LYS A 18 6.21 -2.42 4.40
C LYS A 18 4.92 -2.00 5.10
N ILE A 19 4.16 -2.96 5.61
CA ILE A 19 2.88 -2.73 6.28
C ILE A 19 2.96 -3.27 7.70
N LYS A 20 2.38 -2.54 8.66
CA LYS A 20 2.20 -3.00 10.03
C LYS A 20 0.89 -3.77 10.11
N VAL A 21 0.96 -5.08 10.27
CA VAL A 21 -0.18 -6.02 10.23
C VAL A 21 -0.44 -6.57 11.63
N ASP A 22 -1.71 -6.61 12.05
CA ASP A 22 -2.10 -7.31 13.29
C ASP A 22 -2.14 -8.82 13.04
N ILE A 23 -1.18 -9.55 13.60
CA ILE A 23 -1.09 -11.01 13.42
C ILE A 23 -2.23 -11.76 14.10
N TYR A 24 -2.97 -11.10 15.00
CA TYR A 24 -4.14 -11.65 15.67
C TYR A 24 -5.46 -11.12 15.15
N THR A 25 -5.49 -10.50 13.97
CA THR A 25 -6.74 -9.96 13.38
C THR A 25 -7.86 -11.01 13.26
N ASN A 26 -7.51 -12.30 13.13
CA ASN A 26 -8.47 -13.41 13.04
C ASN A 26 -8.88 -13.97 14.43
N TYR A 27 -8.29 -13.49 15.52
CA TYR A 27 -8.52 -13.96 16.88
C TYR A 27 -9.09 -12.84 17.75
N SER A 28 -10.41 -12.65 17.67
CA SER A 28 -11.14 -11.55 18.32
C SER A 28 -10.99 -11.43 19.84
N LYS A 29 -10.47 -12.47 20.52
CA LYS A 29 -10.25 -12.50 21.97
C LYS A 29 -8.80 -12.22 22.38
N ARG A 30 -7.88 -12.04 21.43
CA ARG A 30 -6.48 -11.71 21.71
C ARG A 30 -6.25 -10.21 21.57
N LEU A 31 -5.36 -9.68 22.39
CA LEU A 31 -4.87 -8.32 22.21
C LEU A 31 -4.10 -8.25 20.89
N SER A 32 -4.31 -7.17 20.14
CA SER A 32 -3.60 -6.92 18.89
C SER A 32 -2.09 -6.97 19.10
N VAL A 33 -1.41 -7.69 18.21
CA VAL A 33 0.06 -7.67 18.14
C VAL A 33 0.42 -7.35 16.72
N PHE A 34 1.18 -6.27 16.55
CA PHE A 34 1.49 -5.75 15.23
C PHE A 34 2.91 -6.10 14.82
N GLU A 35 3.05 -6.71 13.65
CA GLU A 35 4.34 -7.01 13.03
C GLU A 35 4.49 -6.29 11.69
N VAL A 36 5.72 -5.93 11.34
CA VAL A 36 6.01 -5.36 10.04
C VAL A 36 6.19 -6.50 9.04
N GLN A 37 5.33 -6.54 8.04
CA GLN A 37 5.40 -7.49 6.93
C GLN A 37 5.67 -6.74 5.63
N ASN A 38 6.38 -7.43 4.73
CA ASN A 38 6.71 -6.89 3.43
C ASN A 38 5.74 -7.46 2.39
N PHE A 39 5.36 -6.65 1.41
CA PHE A 39 4.43 -7.02 0.35
C PHE A 39 4.89 -6.48 -0.99
N TYR A 40 4.48 -7.14 -2.07
CA TYR A 40 4.30 -6.44 -3.32
C TYR A 40 2.87 -5.88 -3.36
N ALA A 41 2.74 -4.69 -3.94
CA ALA A 41 1.48 -4.01 -4.11
C ALA A 41 1.36 -3.56 -5.56
N ILE A 42 0.26 -3.89 -6.21
CA ILE A 42 -0.10 -3.27 -7.48
C ILE A 42 -0.83 -1.99 -7.12
N VAL A 43 -0.24 -0.85 -7.50
CA VAL A 43 -0.80 0.47 -7.22
C VAL A 43 -1.27 1.08 -8.52
N GLU A 44 -2.54 1.45 -8.58
CA GLU A 44 -3.14 2.23 -9.66
C GLU A 44 -3.43 3.63 -9.16
N TYR A 45 -2.76 4.62 -9.73
CA TYR A 45 -2.99 6.03 -9.43
C TYR A 45 -4.08 6.55 -10.38
N TYR A 46 -5.11 7.23 -9.86
CA TYR A 46 -6.23 7.72 -10.70
C TYR A 46 -6.33 9.24 -10.76
N LEU A 47 -6.10 9.90 -9.63
CA LEU A 47 -6.47 11.31 -9.47
C LEU A 47 -5.47 12.01 -8.57
N VAL A 48 -4.93 13.12 -9.05
CA VAL A 48 -4.31 14.13 -8.18
C VAL A 48 -5.16 15.39 -8.28
N TYR A 49 -5.58 15.89 -7.13
CA TYR A 49 -6.30 17.15 -7.02
C TYR A 49 -5.70 18.01 -5.91
N GLU A 50 -5.80 19.32 -6.09
CA GLU A 50 -5.42 20.29 -5.07
C GLU A 50 -6.67 20.74 -4.31
N PHE A 51 -6.63 20.62 -2.99
CA PHE A 51 -7.68 21.05 -2.08
C PHE A 51 -7.04 21.73 -0.88
N GLU A 52 -7.43 22.97 -0.59
CA GLU A 52 -6.87 23.76 0.51
C GLU A 52 -5.32 23.76 0.51
N GLU A 53 -4.72 24.04 -0.65
CA GLU A 53 -3.25 24.07 -0.87
C GLU A 53 -2.55 22.70 -0.65
N SER A 54 -3.31 21.64 -0.39
CA SER A 54 -2.83 20.27 -0.24
C SER A 54 -3.06 19.46 -1.51
N LYS A 55 -2.02 18.79 -2.00
CA LYS A 55 -2.13 17.84 -3.11
C LYS A 55 -2.56 16.49 -2.55
N VAL A 56 -3.76 16.04 -2.91
CA VAL A 56 -4.30 14.74 -2.53
C VAL A 56 -4.22 13.80 -3.74
N MET A 57 -3.77 12.57 -3.49
CA MET A 57 -3.65 11.52 -4.49
C MET A 57 -4.60 10.37 -4.14
N LEU A 58 -5.48 10.01 -5.07
CA LEU A 58 -6.29 8.80 -4.99
C LEU A 58 -5.59 7.66 -5.71
N ALA A 59 -5.39 6.56 -4.98
CA ALA A 59 -4.83 5.33 -5.53
C ALA A 59 -5.65 4.11 -5.09
N TYR A 60 -5.82 3.15 -5.99
CA TYR A 60 -6.22 1.79 -5.64
C TYR A 60 -4.96 0.98 -5.38
N VAL A 61 -4.99 0.20 -4.29
CA VAL A 61 -3.87 -0.65 -3.91
C VAL A 61 -4.37 -2.08 -3.75
N GLN A 62 -3.86 -2.96 -4.61
CA GLN A 62 -4.04 -4.40 -4.48
C GLN A 62 -2.78 -5.00 -3.87
N TRP A 63 -2.90 -5.45 -2.63
CA TRP A 63 -1.83 -6.13 -1.90
C TRP A 63 -1.71 -7.59 -2.34
N THR A 64 -0.48 -8.09 -2.53
CA THR A 64 -0.22 -9.52 -2.77
C THR A 64 -0.10 -10.29 -1.44
N SER A 65 0.25 -11.57 -1.48
CA SER A 65 0.73 -12.29 -0.30
C SER A 65 1.99 -11.63 0.28
N PRO A 66 2.27 -11.83 1.58
CA PRO A 66 3.52 -11.38 2.19
C PRO A 66 4.73 -11.91 1.42
N VAL A 67 5.84 -11.18 1.43
CA VAL A 67 7.12 -11.60 0.86
C VAL A 67 8.21 -11.68 1.90
N LYS A 68 9.10 -12.64 1.73
CA LYS A 68 10.30 -12.81 2.55
C LYS A 68 11.53 -12.68 1.67
N GLU A 69 12.51 -11.95 2.17
CA GLU A 69 13.84 -11.84 1.55
C GLU A 69 14.73 -12.96 2.11
N ASP A 70 15.39 -13.70 1.23
CA ASP A 70 16.34 -14.73 1.62
C ASP A 70 17.75 -14.17 1.87
N SER A 71 18.69 -15.04 2.24
CA SER A 71 20.08 -14.66 2.53
C SER A 71 20.84 -14.12 1.31
N THR A 72 20.33 -14.34 0.09
CA THR A 72 20.92 -13.86 -1.16
C THR A 72 20.32 -12.54 -1.62
N GLY A 73 19.28 -12.04 -0.92
CA GLY A 73 18.55 -10.82 -1.28
C GLY A 73 17.39 -11.06 -2.25
N GLU A 74 17.12 -12.30 -2.63
CA GLU A 74 15.96 -12.64 -3.47
C GLU A 74 14.68 -12.67 -2.63
N ARG A 75 13.57 -12.21 -3.24
CA ARG A 75 12.28 -12.06 -2.55
C ARG A 75 11.27 -13.06 -3.08
N HIS A 76 10.70 -13.83 -2.17
CA HIS A 76 9.77 -14.90 -2.46
C HIS A 76 8.42 -14.64 -1.78
N LEU A 77 7.33 -15.02 -2.43
CA LEU A 77 6.00 -15.02 -1.79
C LEU A 77 5.97 -16.05 -0.66
N VAL A 78 5.39 -15.68 0.46
CA VAL A 78 5.09 -16.58 1.57
C VAL A 78 3.79 -17.31 1.21
N GLY A 79 3.88 -18.62 1.03
CA GLY A 79 2.75 -19.52 0.80
C GLY A 79 2.03 -19.93 2.07
#